data_AF-A0A961AI02-F1
#
_entry.id   AF-A0A961AI02-F1
#
_cell.length_a   1.000
_cell.length_b   1.000
_cell.length_c   1.000
_cell.angle_alpha   90.00
_cell.angle_beta   90.00
_cell.angle_gamma   90.00
#
_symmetry.space_group_name_H-M   'P 1'
#
loop_
_entity.id
_entity.type
_entity.pdbx_description
1 polymer ?
#
loop_
_entity_poly.entity_id
_entity_poly.type
_entity_poly.pdbx_seq_one_letter_code
_entity_poly.pdbx_strand_id
1 'polypeptide(L)' 'MSSRVSSSPLDEAAKELLANWEHVRQSWRDQQALHFEKTYLEKLPALTTQARQVIEELDTILRKIRTDCESPLS' A
#
# COMPACT_ATOMS: atom_id res chain seq x y z
N MET A 1 15.92 -8.98 -14.31
CA MET A 1 15.65 -7.77 -13.50
C MET A 1 14.72 -8.19 -12.37
N SER A 2 15.22 -8.25 -11.12
CA SER A 2 14.38 -8.62 -9.97
C SER A 2 13.72 -7.36 -9.45
N SER A 3 12.53 -7.05 -9.96
CA SER A 3 11.67 -6.03 -9.36
C SER A 3 11.15 -6.61 -8.04
N ARG A 4 11.92 -6.42 -6.96
CA ARG A 4 11.37 -6.52 -5.61
C ARG A 4 10.32 -5.43 -5.50
N VAL A 5 9.06 -5.77 -5.72
CA VAL A 5 7.96 -4.90 -5.36
C VAL A 5 7.89 -4.94 -3.84
N SER A 6 8.53 -3.98 -3.18
CA SER A 6 8.36 -3.81 -1.74
C SER A 6 7.04 -3.09 -1.48
N SER A 7 6.26 -3.57 -0.52
CA SER A 7 5.04 -2.91 -0.03
C SER A 7 5.34 -1.70 0.85
N SER A 8 6.58 -1.56 1.34
CA SER A 8 7.01 -0.49 2.23
C SER A 8 6.81 0.94 1.71
N PRO A 9 6.99 1.25 0.41
CA PRO A 9 6.79 2.62 -0.10
C PRO A 9 5.30 3.02 -0.10
N LEU A 10 4.39 2.05 -0.23
CA LEU A 10 2.94 2.31 -0.32
C LEU A 10 2.37 2.74 1.04
N ASP A 11 2.73 2.03 2.11
CA ASP A 11 2.31 2.38 3.47
C ASP A 11 2.85 3.73 3.91
N GLU A 12 4.11 4.01 3.58
CA GLU A 12 4.75 5.26 3.98
C GLU A 12 4.11 6.45 3.27
N ALA A 13 3.87 6.34 1.97
CA ALA A 13 3.17 7.36 1.19
C ALA A 13 1.73 7.59 1.71
N ALA A 14 1.02 6.52 2.10
CA ALA A 14 -0.32 6.64 2.67
C ALA A 14 -0.31 7.37 4.03
N LYS A 15 0.67 7.08 4.90
CA LYS A 15 0.84 7.80 6.17
C LYS A 15 1.17 9.27 5.96
N GLU A 16 2.09 9.57 5.05
CA GLU A 16 2.47 10.94 4.72
C GLU A 16 1.27 11.74 4.19
N LEU A 17 0.47 11.15 3.30
CA LEU A 17 -0.75 11.77 2.79
C LEU A 17 -1.75 12.09 3.91
N LEU A 18 -1.98 11.15 4.84
CA LEU A 18 -2.89 11.37 5.96
C LEU A 18 -2.36 12.44 6.93
N ALA A 19 -1.06 12.47 7.18
CA ALA A 19 -0.43 13.54 7.97
C ALA A 19 -0.60 14.91 7.31
N ASN A 20 -0.39 14.99 5.99
CA ASN A 20 -0.61 16.21 5.22
C ASN A 20 -2.09 16.65 5.23
N TRP A 21 -3.02 15.69 5.18
CA TRP A 21 -4.44 15.97 5.31
C TRP A 21 -4.80 16.64 6.66
N GLU A 22 -4.22 16.16 7.77
CA GLU A 22 -4.42 16.76 9.09
C GLU A 22 -4.01 18.24 9.16
N HIS A 23 -3.03 18.65 8.36
CA HIS A 23 -2.65 20.06 8.21
C HIS A 23 -3.62 20.82 7.31
N VAL A 24 -3.97 20.27 6.15
CA VAL A 24 -4.85 20.94 5.17
C VAL A 24 -6.26 21.17 5.72
N ARG A 25 -6.82 20.20 6.45
CA ARG A 25 -8.18 20.32 7.02
C ARG A 25 -8.29 21.42 8.09
N GLN A 26 -7.17 21.97 8.55
CA GLN A 26 -7.19 23.11 9.47
C GLN A 26 -7.66 24.39 8.78
N SER A 27 -7.38 24.56 7.49
CA SER A 27 -7.78 25.74 6.70
C SER A 27 -8.89 25.43 5.69
N TRP A 28 -8.98 24.19 5.20
CA TRP A 28 -10.02 23.75 4.27
C TRP A 28 -11.09 22.93 5.00
N ARG A 29 -12.27 23.53 5.27
CA ARG A 29 -13.33 22.98 6.14
C ARG A 29 -14.73 22.99 5.53
N ASP A 30 -14.82 23.15 4.21
CA ASP A 30 -16.10 23.18 3.52
C ASP A 30 -16.65 21.75 3.30
N GLN A 31 -17.80 21.65 2.64
CA GLN A 31 -18.39 20.36 2.30
C GLN A 31 -17.51 19.53 1.34
N GLN A 32 -16.67 20.19 0.53
CA GLN A 32 -15.79 19.51 -0.39
C GLN A 32 -14.64 18.83 0.34
N ALA A 33 -14.10 19.47 1.38
CA ALA A 33 -13.12 18.87 2.29
C ALA A 33 -13.67 17.60 2.95
N LEU A 34 -14.90 17.66 3.47
CA LEU A 34 -15.57 16.48 4.06
C LEU A 34 -15.81 15.38 3.04
N HIS A 35 -16.25 15.73 1.83
CA HIS A 35 -16.45 14.76 0.75
C HIS A 35 -15.13 14.09 0.36
N PHE A 36 -14.03 14.85 0.28
CA PHE A 36 -12.71 14.33 -0.04
C PHE A 36 -12.25 13.30 1.00
N GLU A 37 -12.33 13.65 2.29
CA GLU A 37 -11.95 12.77 3.40
C GLU A 37 -12.71 11.44 3.35
N LYS A 38 -14.05 11.51 3.29
CA LYS A 38 -14.90 10.32 3.26
C LYS A 38 -14.71 9.46 2.02
N THR A 39 -14.57 10.10 0.86
CA THR A 39 -14.58 9.38 -0.41
C THR A 39 -13.24 8.73 -0.72
N TYR A 40 -12.14 9.38 -0.33
CA TYR A 40 -10.80 8.97 -0.74
C TYR A 40 -9.91 8.54 0.43
N LEU A 41 -9.92 9.28 1.54
CA LEU A 41 -8.96 9.05 2.63
C LEU A 41 -9.40 7.97 3.61
N GLU A 42 -10.67 7.94 4.03
CA GLU A 42 -11.15 6.97 5.05
C GLU A 42 -10.90 5.51 4.65
N LYS A 43 -11.06 5.19 3.37
CA LYS A 43 -10.84 3.83 2.84
C LYS A 43 -9.37 3.50 2.57
N LEU A 44 -8.52 4.51 2.48
CA LEU A 44 -7.14 4.34 2.00
C LEU A 44 -6.30 3.43 2.91
N PRO A 45 -6.32 3.55 4.27
CA PRO A 45 -5.55 2.65 5.14
C PRO A 45 -5.88 1.17 4.94
N ALA A 46 -7.17 0.86 4.79
CA ALA A 46 -7.63 -0.52 4.60
C ALA A 46 -7.18 -1.07 3.24
N LEU A 47 -7.33 -0.29 2.17
CA LEU A 47 -6.90 -0.68 0.83
C LEU A 47 -5.38 -0.87 0.73
N THR A 48 -4.61 0.04 1.33
CA THR A 48 -3.14 -0.05 1.39
C THR A 48 -2.70 -1.30 2.15
N THR A 49 -3.33 -1.59 3.30
CA THR A 49 -3.07 -2.80 4.09
C THR A 49 -3.37 -4.07 3.28
N GLN A 50 -4.51 -4.11 2.58
CA GLN A 50 -4.89 -5.23 1.74
C GLN A 50 -3.88 -5.44 0.59
N ALA A 51 -3.49 -4.36 -0.09
CA ALA A 51 -2.50 -4.41 -1.16
C ALA A 51 -1.15 -4.94 -0.66
N ARG A 52 -0.70 -4.49 0.52
CA ARG A 52 0.52 -5.02 1.17
C ARG A 52 0.43 -6.54 1.35
N GLN A 53 -0.67 -7.05 1.91
CA GLN A 53 -0.84 -8.48 2.17
C GLN A 53 -0.74 -9.30 0.88
N VAL A 54 -1.41 -8.84 -0.19
CA VAL A 54 -1.36 -9.50 -1.50
C VAL A 54 0.05 -9.46 -2.09
N ILE A 55 0.77 -8.33 -1.98
CA ILE A 55 2.15 -8.21 -2.45
C ILE A 55 3.08 -9.19 -1.70
N GLU A 56 2.91 -9.31 -0.39
CA GLU A 56 3.70 -10.24 0.45
C GLU A 56 3.39 -11.71 0.13
N GLU A 57 2.13 -12.04 -0.15
CA GLU A 57 1.71 -13.37 -0.62
C GLU A 57 2.32 -13.70 -1.99
N LEU A 58 2.26 -12.76 -2.94
CA LEU A 58 2.87 -12.92 -4.27
C LEU A 58 4.38 -13.12 -4.17
N ASP A 59 5.08 -12.34 -3.34
CA ASP A 59 6.52 -12.53 -3.13
C ASP A 59 6.85 -13.90 -2.53
N THR A 60 6.00 -14.41 -1.64
CA THR A 60 6.13 -15.76 -1.07
C THR A 60 5.98 -16.84 -2.15
N ILE A 61 4.98 -16.71 -3.01
CA ILE A 61 4.74 -17.65 -4.12
C ILE A 61 5.89 -17.61 -5.12
N LEU A 62 6.33 -16.41 -5.52
CA LEU A 62 7.45 -16.24 -6.45
C LEU A 62 8.75 -16.81 -5.90
N ARG A 63 9.01 -16.66 -4.59
CA ARG A 63 10.17 -17.29 -3.93
C ARG A 63 10.10 -18.81 -3.99
N LYS A 64 8.94 -19.40 -3.72
CA LYS A 64 8.74 -20.87 -3.83
C LYS A 64 8.99 -21.37 -5.25
N ILE A 65 8.36 -20.75 -6.26
CA ILE A 65 8.56 -21.11 -7.67
C ILE A 65 10.04 -21.03 -8.04
N ARG A 66 10.74 -19.98 -7.61
CA ARG A 66 12.18 -19.86 -7.87
C ARG A 66 12.96 -21.00 -7.22
N THR A 67 12.69 -21.32 -5.95
CA THR A 67 13.36 -22.44 -5.26
C THR A 67 13.07 -23.79 -5.94
N ASP A 68 11.84 -24.03 -6.38
CA ASP A 68 11.43 -25.25 -7.07
C ASP A 68 12.09 -25.37 -8.46
N CYS A 69 12.33 -24.25 -9.14
CA CYS A 69 13.03 -24.23 -10.43
C CYS A 69 14.58 -24.22 -10.32
N GLU A 70 15.13 -23.64 -9.26
CA GLU A 70 16.59 -23.57 -9.01
C GLU A 70 17.14 -24.80 -8.28
N SER A 71 16.28 -25.64 -7.69
CA SER A 71 16.63 -27.01 -7.32
C SER A 71 16.31 -27.94 -8.49
N PRO A 72 17.25 -28.18 -9.44
CA PRO A 72 17.10 -29.33 -10.31
C PRO A 72 17.09 -30.56 -9.41
N LEU A 73 16.07 -31.39 -9.62
CA LEU A 73 15.95 -32.78 -9.20
C LEU A 73 17.28 -33.41 -8.74
N SER A 74 17.27 -33.97 -7.52
CA SER A 74 17.98 -35.20 -7.21
C SER A 74 17.87 -36.23 -8.33
#